data_AF-A0A368FAY7-F1
#
_entry.id   AF-A0A368FAY7-F1
#
_cell.length_a   1.000
_cell.length_b   1.000
_cell.length_c   1.000
_cell.angle_alpha   90.00
_cell.angle_beta   90.00
_cell.angle_gamma   90.00
#
_symmetry.space_group_name_H-M   'P 1'
#
loop_
_entity.id
_entity.type
_entity.pdbx_description
1 polymer ?
#
loop_
_entity_poly.entity_id
_entity_poly.type
_entity_poly.pdbx_seq_one_letter_code
_entity_poly.pdbx_strand_id
1 'polypeptide(L)'
;MKTLRRQDARVIVGLFYVTEARKVLCQAYHHKLYGRKYTWFFIGWYADTWYIPPPEEHLNCTAEQMAEAAQYHFTTESVMLSRDENATISGMTGREFQARLTAMLSPDSDPANTGGFPEAPLAYDAVWYVNTFDLRVF
;
A
#
# COMPACT_ATOMS: atom_id res chain seq x y z
N MET A 1 20.12 -2.92 10.84
CA MET A 1 19.72 -3.78 11.98
C MET A 1 20.66 -3.75 13.18
N LYS A 2 21.95 -4.01 13.02
CA LYS A 2 22.91 -4.04 14.15
C LYS A 2 22.87 -2.77 15.01
N THR A 3 22.81 -1.59 14.38
CA THR A 3 22.71 -0.29 15.09
C THR A 3 21.39 -0.16 15.86
N LEU A 4 20.26 -0.47 15.23
CA LEU A 4 18.93 -0.42 15.88
C LEU A 4 18.88 -1.32 17.12
N ARG A 5 19.42 -2.55 17.02
CA ARG A 5 19.53 -3.47 18.16
C ARG A 5 20.45 -2.92 19.25
N ARG A 6 21.61 -2.36 18.88
CA ARG A 6 22.59 -1.80 19.82
C ARG A 6 22.03 -0.60 20.59
N GLN A 7 21.22 0.22 19.91
CA GLN A 7 20.57 1.39 20.51
C GLN A 7 19.26 1.07 21.21
N ASP A 8 18.85 -0.20 21.25
CA ASP A 8 17.59 -0.66 21.83
C ASP A 8 16.36 0.09 21.27
N ALA A 9 16.37 0.39 19.96
CA ALA A 9 15.26 1.10 19.33
C ALA A 9 13.97 0.27 19.39
N ARG A 10 12.91 0.86 19.96
CA ARG A 10 11.59 0.21 20.16
C ARG A 10 10.54 0.64 19.14
N VAL A 11 10.62 1.88 18.66
CA VAL A 11 9.75 2.42 17.62
C VAL A 11 10.60 2.70 16.39
N ILE A 12 10.23 2.11 15.26
CA ILE A 12 11.02 2.16 14.03
C ILE A 12 10.11 2.58 12.88
N VAL A 13 10.52 3.62 12.15
CA VAL A 13 9.79 4.12 10.98
C VAL A 13 10.58 3.74 9.73
N GLY A 14 9.98 2.90 8.89
CA GLY A 14 10.56 2.41 7.65
C GLY A 14 9.99 3.15 6.44
N LEU A 15 10.83 3.93 5.76
CA LEU A 15 10.49 4.64 4.53
C LEU A 15 11.27 4.02 3.37
N PHE A 16 10.72 2.96 2.80
CA PHE A 16 11.34 2.18 1.74
C PHE A 16 10.33 1.91 0.63
N TYR A 17 10.77 1.35 -0.49
CA TYR A 17 9.87 0.70 -1.44
C TYR A 17 9.64 -0.75 -1.03
N VAL A 18 8.62 -1.40 -1.61
CA VAL A 18 8.14 -2.71 -1.16
C VAL A 18 9.22 -3.81 -1.20
N THR A 19 10.07 -3.83 -2.22
CA THR A 19 11.17 -4.79 -2.38
C THR A 19 12.24 -4.60 -1.28
N GLU A 20 12.63 -3.36 -1.00
CA GLU A 20 13.57 -3.03 0.08
C GLU A 20 12.95 -3.29 1.45
N ALA A 21 11.66 -3.01 1.61
CA ALA A 21 10.91 -3.27 2.84
C ALA A 21 10.95 -4.78 3.19
N ARG A 22 10.76 -5.68 2.22
CA ARG A 22 10.89 -7.12 2.45
C ARG A 22 12.30 -7.54 2.88
N LYS A 23 13.35 -7.00 2.23
CA LYS A 23 14.75 -7.25 2.64
C LYS A 23 15.01 -6.80 4.08
N VAL A 24 14.54 -5.61 4.43
CA VAL A 24 14.64 -5.04 5.79
C VAL A 24 13.86 -5.90 6.78
N LEU A 25 12.63 -6.29 6.46
CA LEU A 25 11.78 -7.10 7.33
C LEU A 25 12.39 -8.49 7.60
N CYS A 26 12.94 -9.14 6.57
CA CYS A 26 13.68 -10.39 6.73
C CYS A 26 14.90 -10.23 7.66
N GLN A 27 15.63 -9.12 7.56
CA GLN A 27 16.71 -8.83 8.50
C GLN A 27 16.21 -8.52 9.92
N ALA A 28 15.02 -7.91 10.07
CA ALA A 28 14.41 -7.67 11.37
C ALA A 28 14.04 -9.00 12.05
N TYR A 29 13.56 -9.98 11.28
CA TYR A 29 13.32 -11.35 11.75
C TYR A 29 14.59 -11.99 12.31
N HIS A 30 15.67 -12.04 11.51
CA HIS A 30 16.95 -12.65 11.92
C HIS A 30 17.58 -11.96 13.13
N HIS A 31 17.37 -10.66 13.29
CA HIS A 31 17.88 -9.89 14.43
C HIS A 31 16.92 -9.82 15.63
N LYS A 32 15.76 -10.50 15.57
CA LYS A 32 14.73 -10.49 16.63
C LYS A 32 14.25 -9.08 17.00
N LEU A 33 14.06 -8.24 15.98
CA LEU A 33 13.53 -6.87 16.07
C LEU A 33 12.04 -6.83 15.68
N TYR A 34 11.24 -7.76 16.18
CA TYR A 34 9.81 -7.87 15.90
C TYR A 34 9.06 -8.40 17.14
N GLY A 35 7.72 -8.41 17.08
CA GLY A 35 6.85 -8.83 18.18
C GLY A 35 6.59 -7.71 19.21
N ARG A 36 5.99 -8.04 20.34
CA ARG A 36 5.38 -7.08 21.29
C ARG A 36 6.28 -5.94 21.81
N LYS A 37 7.60 -6.07 21.73
CA LYS A 37 8.55 -5.05 22.19
C LYS A 37 8.95 -4.03 21.12
N TYR A 38 8.57 -4.27 19.86
CA TYR A 38 8.97 -3.44 18.74
C TYR A 38 7.75 -3.06 17.92
N THR A 39 7.63 -1.78 17.59
CA THR A 39 6.57 -1.25 16.74
C THR A 39 7.20 -0.70 15.47
N TRP A 40 6.76 -1.25 14.34
CA TRP A 40 7.17 -0.79 13.02
C TRP A 40 6.08 0.07 12.41
N PHE A 41 6.49 1.19 11.81
CA PHE A 41 5.64 1.98 10.93
C PHE A 41 6.14 1.81 9.50
N PHE A 42 5.26 1.38 8.61
CA PHE A 42 5.49 1.31 7.17
C PHE A 42 4.53 2.24 6.43
N ILE A 43 4.78 2.42 5.14
CA ILE A 43 3.88 3.17 4.26
C ILE A 43 2.74 2.25 3.83
N GLY A 44 1.50 2.74 3.78
CA GLY A 44 0.31 1.92 3.59
C GLY A 44 -0.14 1.64 2.15
N TRP A 45 0.61 2.07 1.14
CA TRP A 45 0.27 1.86 -0.28
C TRP A 45 0.76 0.52 -0.84
N TYR A 46 1.29 -0.36 0.01
CA TYR A 46 1.67 -1.71 -0.40
C TYR A 46 0.44 -2.60 -0.52
N ALA A 47 0.47 -3.59 -1.42
CA ALA A 47 -0.56 -4.62 -1.49
C ALA A 47 -0.73 -5.36 -0.15
N ASP A 48 -1.93 -5.85 0.15
CA ASP A 48 -2.25 -6.48 1.44
C ASP A 48 -1.28 -7.62 1.83
N THR A 49 -0.79 -8.35 0.82
CA THR A 49 0.11 -9.49 0.98
C THR A 49 1.59 -9.18 0.72
N TRP A 50 1.97 -7.89 0.72
CA TRP A 50 3.30 -7.43 0.30
C TRP A 50 4.49 -8.08 1.00
N TYR A 51 4.32 -8.55 2.25
CA TYR A 51 5.39 -9.15 3.03
C TYR A 51 5.72 -10.58 2.55
N ILE A 52 4.84 -11.21 1.77
CA ILE A 52 5.10 -12.52 1.16
C ILE A 52 6.15 -12.32 0.07
N PRO A 53 7.35 -12.92 0.21
CA PRO A 53 8.42 -12.71 -0.74
C PRO A 53 8.07 -13.45 -2.04
N PRO A 54 8.13 -12.78 -3.20
CA PRO A 54 7.92 -13.47 -4.45
C PRO A 54 9.15 -14.32 -4.80
N PRO A 55 9.00 -15.41 -5.59
CA PRO A 55 10.07 -16.39 -5.82
C PRO A 55 11.38 -15.81 -6.37
N GLU A 56 11.29 -14.73 -7.15
CA GLU A 56 12.41 -14.05 -7.80
C GLU A 56 13.29 -13.21 -6.86
N GLU A 57 12.81 -12.85 -5.66
CA GLU A 57 13.58 -11.98 -4.75
C GLU A 57 14.66 -12.71 -3.93
N HIS A 58 14.69 -14.04 -3.99
CA HIS A 58 15.71 -14.90 -3.36
C HIS A 58 16.06 -14.48 -1.92
N LEU A 59 15.04 -14.25 -1.10
CA LEU A 59 15.18 -13.87 0.31
C LEU A 59 15.46 -15.09 1.19
N ASN A 60 16.40 -14.96 2.13
CA ASN A 60 16.69 -15.98 3.15
C ASN A 60 15.64 -16.00 4.28
N CYS A 61 14.36 -15.86 3.94
CA CYS A 61 13.23 -15.93 4.87
C CYS A 61 12.05 -16.64 4.20
N THR A 62 11.33 -17.47 4.96
CA THR A 62 10.09 -18.09 4.48
C THR A 62 8.89 -17.14 4.61
N ALA A 63 7.77 -17.45 3.95
CA ALA A 63 6.55 -16.65 4.05
C ALA A 63 6.04 -16.56 5.50
N GLU A 64 6.16 -17.64 6.28
CA GLU A 64 5.74 -17.68 7.69
C GLU A 64 6.63 -16.78 8.56
N GLN A 65 7.95 -16.78 8.33
CA GLN A 65 8.89 -15.93 9.05
C GLN A 65 8.64 -14.45 8.75
N MET A 66 8.34 -14.14 7.49
CA MET A 66 7.99 -12.78 7.05
C MET A 66 6.65 -12.34 7.67
N ALA A 67 5.65 -13.21 7.68
CA ALA A 67 4.37 -12.94 8.32
C ALA A 67 4.54 -12.68 9.82
N GLU A 68 5.32 -13.49 10.53
CA GLU A 68 5.65 -13.31 11.95
C GLU A 68 6.35 -11.96 12.20
N ALA A 69 7.30 -11.59 11.34
CA ALA A 69 8.02 -10.32 11.45
C ALA A 69 7.14 -9.11 11.16
N ALA A 70 6.17 -9.23 10.25
CA ALA A 70 5.22 -8.18 9.90
C ALA A 70 4.15 -7.97 10.98
N GLN A 71 3.93 -8.91 11.90
CA GLN A 71 2.86 -8.76 12.89
C GLN A 71 3.01 -7.47 13.71
N TYR A 72 1.88 -6.82 13.97
CA TYR A 72 1.77 -5.60 14.81
C TYR A 72 2.50 -4.37 14.26
N HIS A 73 2.79 -4.32 12.95
CA HIS A 73 3.17 -3.08 12.31
C HIS A 73 1.94 -2.16 12.13
N PHE A 74 2.20 -0.86 12.07
CA PHE A 74 1.24 0.14 11.64
C PHE A 74 1.59 0.60 10.24
N THR A 75 0.55 0.92 9.47
CA THR A 75 0.69 1.63 8.21
C THR A 75 -0.07 2.94 8.28
N THR A 76 0.37 3.90 7.48
CA THR A 76 -0.36 5.14 7.24
C THR A 76 -0.52 5.32 5.74
N GLU A 77 -1.73 5.60 5.31
CA GLU A 77 -2.11 5.89 3.93
C GLU A 77 -3.09 7.06 3.87
N SER A 78 -3.29 7.62 2.68
CA SER A 78 -4.30 8.65 2.44
C SER A 78 -5.54 8.02 1.82
N VAL A 79 -6.72 8.48 2.24
CA VAL A 79 -7.97 8.06 1.62
C VAL A 79 -8.15 8.82 0.30
N MET A 80 -8.10 8.10 -0.81
CA MET A 80 -8.17 8.70 -2.17
C MET A 80 -9.57 8.72 -2.77
N LEU A 81 -10.50 7.93 -2.23
CA LEU A 81 -11.89 7.87 -2.69
C LEU A 81 -12.82 8.47 -1.64
N SER A 82 -13.66 9.42 -2.04
CA SER A 82 -14.68 10.00 -1.16
C SER A 82 -15.67 8.93 -0.67
N ARG A 83 -16.05 9.03 0.61
CA ARG A 83 -17.11 8.20 1.23
C ARG A 83 -18.49 8.84 1.15
N ASP A 84 -18.59 10.03 0.54
CA ASP A 84 -19.88 10.69 0.33
C ASP A 84 -20.78 9.84 -0.60
N GLU A 85 -22.07 9.89 -0.33
CA GLU A 85 -23.10 9.23 -1.14
C GLU A 85 -23.66 10.17 -2.21
N ASN A 86 -23.30 11.45 -2.18
CA ASN A 86 -23.66 12.40 -3.22
C ASN A 86 -22.90 12.14 -4.52
N ALA A 87 -23.58 12.33 -5.65
CA ALA A 87 -22.97 12.26 -6.96
C ALA A 87 -21.95 13.39 -7.17
N THR A 88 -20.82 13.06 -7.80
CA THR A 88 -19.79 14.02 -8.20
C THR A 88 -20.17 14.76 -9.50
N ILE A 89 -19.30 15.64 -10.01
CA ILE A 89 -19.50 16.34 -11.29
C ILE A 89 -19.69 15.38 -12.49
N SER A 90 -19.15 14.16 -12.39
CA SER A 90 -19.33 13.13 -13.41
C SER A 90 -20.73 12.48 -13.40
N GLY A 91 -21.56 12.82 -12.42
CA GLY A 91 -22.86 12.18 -12.18
C GLY A 91 -22.77 10.82 -11.47
N MET A 92 -21.57 10.36 -11.10
CA MET A 92 -21.35 9.11 -10.37
C MET A 92 -20.85 9.38 -8.94
N THR A 93 -21.21 8.48 -8.03
CA THR A 93 -20.64 8.38 -6.67
C THR A 93 -19.30 7.63 -6.69
N GLY A 94 -18.53 7.72 -5.60
CA GLY A 94 -17.28 6.96 -5.47
C GLY A 94 -17.49 5.45 -5.55
N ARG A 95 -18.60 4.95 -4.99
CA ARG A 95 -18.97 3.51 -5.03
C ARG A 95 -19.26 3.04 -6.45
N GLU A 96 -19.99 3.82 -7.23
CA GLU A 96 -20.30 3.50 -8.63
C GLU A 96 -19.05 3.55 -9.51
N PHE A 97 -18.17 4.53 -9.29
CA PHE A 97 -16.86 4.57 -9.96
C PHE A 97 -16.07 3.29 -9.69
N GLN A 98 -15.95 2.89 -8.42
CA GLN A 98 -15.19 1.70 -8.05
C GLN A 98 -15.81 0.43 -8.65
N ALA A 99 -17.14 0.27 -8.62
CA ALA A 99 -17.82 -0.86 -9.24
C ALA A 99 -17.58 -0.91 -10.76
N ARG A 100 -17.63 0.25 -11.43
CA ARG A 100 -17.34 0.38 -12.86
C ARG A 100 -15.89 0.02 -13.19
N LEU A 101 -14.93 0.50 -12.40
CA LEU A 101 -13.52 0.19 -12.59
C LEU A 101 -13.26 -1.31 -12.41
N THR A 102 -13.78 -1.92 -11.35
CA THR A 102 -13.63 -3.36 -11.09
C THR A 102 -14.21 -4.19 -12.24
N ALA A 103 -15.34 -3.78 -12.82
CA ALA A 103 -15.92 -4.47 -13.98
C ALA A 103 -15.09 -4.36 -15.27
N MET A 104 -14.14 -3.43 -15.35
CA MET A 104 -13.21 -3.27 -16.48
C MET A 104 -11.91 -4.06 -16.29
N LEU A 105 -11.61 -4.51 -15.07
CA LEU A 105 -10.45 -5.36 -14.80
C LEU A 105 -10.67 -6.78 -15.33
N SER A 106 -9.58 -7.54 -15.47
CA SER A 106 -9.72 -8.95 -15.83
C SER A 106 -10.49 -9.71 -14.75
N PRO A 107 -11.30 -10.73 -15.09
CA PRO A 107 -12.10 -11.46 -14.10
C PRO A 107 -11.28 -12.09 -12.97
N ASP A 108 -10.01 -12.42 -13.25
CA ASP A 108 -9.07 -13.02 -12.29
C ASP A 108 -8.29 -11.97 -11.46
N SER A 109 -8.51 -10.67 -11.70
CA SER A 109 -7.84 -9.60 -10.98
C SER A 109 -8.52 -9.36 -9.63
N ASP A 110 -7.72 -9.40 -8.56
CA ASP A 110 -8.14 -8.98 -7.24
C ASP A 110 -7.82 -7.48 -7.05
N PRO A 111 -8.83 -6.60 -6.85
CA PRO A 111 -8.60 -5.18 -6.58
C PRO A 111 -7.60 -4.92 -5.44
N ALA A 112 -7.56 -5.75 -4.40
CA ALA A 112 -6.65 -5.58 -3.26
C ALA A 112 -5.17 -5.83 -3.62
N ASN A 113 -4.93 -6.61 -4.68
CA ASN A 113 -3.59 -6.92 -5.17
C ASN A 113 -3.30 -6.29 -6.55
N THR A 114 -4.23 -5.48 -7.07
CA THR A 114 -4.05 -4.74 -8.33
C THR A 114 -3.31 -3.44 -8.05
N GLY A 115 -2.10 -3.32 -8.57
CA GLY A 115 -1.27 -2.12 -8.38
C GLY A 115 -1.95 -0.85 -8.90
N GLY A 116 -1.94 0.20 -8.08
CA GLY A 116 -2.50 1.51 -8.45
C GLY A 116 -4.04 1.61 -8.32
N PHE A 117 -4.71 0.57 -7.83
CA PHE A 117 -6.18 0.58 -7.70
C PHE A 117 -6.68 1.70 -6.76
N PRO A 118 -6.09 1.92 -5.56
CA PRO A 118 -6.49 3.03 -4.69
C PRO A 118 -6.29 4.42 -5.32
N GLU A 119 -5.30 4.59 -6.19
CA GLU A 119 -4.95 5.85 -6.82
C GLU A 119 -5.73 6.14 -8.11
N ALA A 120 -6.49 5.17 -8.64
CA ALA A 120 -7.28 5.32 -9.86
C ALA A 120 -8.24 6.53 -9.88
N PRO A 121 -8.92 6.90 -8.78
CA PRO A 121 -9.76 8.11 -8.75
C PRO A 121 -8.97 9.39 -9.05
N LEU A 122 -7.70 9.48 -8.61
CA LEU A 122 -6.86 10.65 -8.86
C LEU A 122 -6.55 10.82 -10.35
N ALA A 123 -6.30 9.71 -11.05
CA ALA A 123 -6.10 9.74 -12.50
C ALA A 123 -7.39 10.13 -13.25
N TYR A 124 -8.54 9.65 -12.77
CA TYR A 124 -9.85 10.02 -13.32
C TYR A 124 -10.11 11.52 -13.17
N ASP A 125 -9.89 12.07 -11.97
CA ASP A 125 -10.06 13.49 -11.67
C ASP A 125 -9.07 14.36 -12.46
N ALA A 126 -7.84 13.90 -12.69
CA ALA A 126 -6.87 14.62 -13.52
C ALA A 126 -7.36 14.79 -14.97
N VAL A 127 -7.96 13.74 -15.56
CA VAL A 127 -8.53 13.83 -16.92
C VAL A 127 -9.77 14.73 -16.94
N TRP A 128 -10.64 14.63 -15.94
CA TRP A 128 -11.80 15.53 -15.80
C TRP A 128 -11.37 16.98 -15.65
N TYR A 129 -10.34 17.23 -14.85
CA TYR A 129 -9.81 18.56 -14.66
C TYR A 129 -9.36 19.15 -15.99
N VAL A 130 -8.53 18.45 -16.77
CA VAL A 130 -8.07 18.91 -18.09
C VAL A 130 -9.24 19.24 -19.02
N ASN A 131 -10.24 18.35 -19.13
CA ASN A 131 -11.37 18.55 -20.03
C ASN A 131 -12.35 19.64 -19.56
N THR A 132 -12.48 19.85 -18.25
CA THR A 132 -13.37 20.88 -17.69
C THR A 132 -12.71 22.26 -17.73
N PHE A 133 -11.37 22.31 -17.64
CA PHE A 133 -10.61 23.55 -17.77
C PHE A 133 -10.57 24.09 -19.21
N ASP A 134 -10.63 23.19 -20.21
CA ASP A 134 -10.63 23.55 -21.64
C ASP A 134 -11.92 24.28 -22.09
N LEU A 135 -12.98 24.24 -21.30
CA LEU A 135 -14.24 24.92 -21.65
C LEU A 135 -14.25 26.43 -21.32
N ARG A 136 -13.22 27.00 -20.65
CA ARG A 136 -13.18 28.45 -20.33
C ARG A 136 -11.79 29.09 -20.18
N VAL A 137 -10.77 28.80 -20.99
CA VAL A 137 -9.58 29.69 -21.14
C VAL A 137 -8.88 29.34 -22.47
N PHE A 138 -9.06 29.97 -23.64
CA PHE A 138 -9.16 31.37 -24.06
C PHE A 138 -10.20 31.56 -25.18
#